data_AF-A0A1I2GAF9-F1
#
_entry.id   AF-A0A1I2GAF9-F1
#
_cell.length_a   1.000
_cell.length_b   1.000
_cell.length_c   1.000
_cell.angle_alpha   90.00
_cell.angle_beta   90.00
_cell.angle_gamma   90.00
#
_symmetry.space_group_name_H-M   'P 1'
#
loop_
_entity.id
_entity.type
_entity.pdbx_description
1 polymer ?
#
loop_
_entity_poly.entity_id
_entity_poly.type
_entity_poly.pdbx_seq_one_letter_code
_entity_poly.pdbx_strand_id
1 'polypeptide(L)'
;MAALFGALHALSGEQVHDVIVPGWLERGGGHPQFVPWSSVLYLELNQGFLRLDADQGVLVLARTDRITVPPQLDEDDEFAVASLGSLFLFDGGPAPLTRVRYWTHHLPDVGQAVVRYAELEVRGGVRLFVDPMWMPGMRLATGGFHDQNEAVFAREREVFGALEEHVISWPTNP
;
A
#
# COMPACT_ATOMS: atom_id res chain seq x y z
N MET A 1 7.29 -2.91 16.08
CA MET A 1 6.39 -4.00 16.49
C MET A 1 5.09 -3.51 17.11
N ALA A 2 5.05 -2.73 18.20
CA ALA A 2 3.76 -2.33 18.80
C ALA A 2 2.91 -1.44 17.87
N ALA A 3 3.53 -0.48 17.18
CA ALA A 3 2.86 0.38 16.21
C ALA A 3 2.36 -0.40 14.98
N LEU A 4 3.19 -1.31 14.45
CA LEU A 4 2.82 -2.19 13.33
C LEU A 4 1.63 -3.10 13.68
N PHE A 5 1.70 -3.76 14.84
CA PHE A 5 0.60 -4.60 15.30
C PHE A 5 -0.69 -3.80 15.49
N GLY A 6 -0.62 -2.60 16.08
CA GLY A 6 -1.77 -1.71 16.19
C GLY A 6 -2.35 -1.30 14.83
N ALA A 7 -1.49 -0.94 13.87
CA ALA A 7 -1.90 -0.56 12.52
C ALA A 7 -2.58 -1.72 11.78
N LEU A 8 -2.03 -2.93 11.86
CA LEU A 8 -2.59 -4.12 11.21
C LEU A 8 -3.86 -4.61 11.90
N HIS A 9 -3.89 -4.61 13.23
CA HIS A 9 -5.08 -4.99 13.99
C HIS A 9 -6.26 -4.07 13.68
N ALA A 10 -5.99 -2.77 13.51
CA ALA A 10 -6.99 -1.78 13.11
C ALA A 10 -7.58 -2.05 11.71
N LEU A 11 -7.02 -2.94 10.89
CA LEU A 11 -7.61 -3.34 9.60
C LEU A 11 -8.69 -4.44 9.74
N SER A 12 -8.93 -4.95 10.96
CA SER A 12 -9.98 -5.93 11.23
C SER A 12 -11.36 -5.40 10.86
N GLY A 13 -12.07 -6.13 9.99
CA GLY A 13 -13.39 -5.74 9.50
C GLY A 13 -13.41 -4.66 8.40
N GLU A 14 -12.26 -4.27 7.86
CA GLU A 14 -12.17 -3.26 6.80
C GLU A 14 -12.29 -3.83 5.39
N GLN A 15 -13.09 -3.20 4.55
CA GLN A 15 -13.14 -3.50 3.12
C GLN A 15 -12.27 -2.51 2.39
N VAL A 16 -11.54 -2.98 1.39
CA VAL A 16 -10.79 -2.13 0.47
C VAL A 16 -11.73 -1.77 -0.68
N HIS A 17 -11.98 -0.48 -0.87
CA HIS A 17 -12.83 0.07 -1.93
C HIS A 17 -12.02 0.38 -3.18
N ASP A 18 -10.82 0.92 -2.99
CA ASP A 18 -9.99 1.42 -4.08
C ASP A 18 -8.50 1.42 -3.73
N VAL A 19 -7.67 1.53 -4.77
CA VAL A 19 -6.23 1.74 -4.75
C VAL A 19 -5.98 3.11 -5.35
N ILE A 20 -5.70 4.10 -4.52
CA ILE A 20 -5.61 5.50 -4.92
C ILE A 20 -4.15 5.95 -4.98
N VAL A 21 -3.74 6.48 -6.13
CA VAL A 21 -2.41 7.09 -6.31
C VAL A 21 -2.58 8.61 -6.43
N PRO A 22 -2.02 9.40 -5.50
CA PRO A 22 -1.98 10.85 -5.63
C PRO A 22 -0.99 11.28 -6.71
N GLY A 23 -1.12 12.50 -7.20
CA GLY A 23 -0.23 13.10 -8.18
C GLY A 23 -0.65 14.52 -8.54
N TRP A 24 -0.19 15.01 -9.69
CA TRP A 24 -0.56 16.32 -10.22
C TRP A 24 -0.81 16.26 -11.72
N LEU A 25 -1.54 17.23 -12.24
CA LEU A 25 -1.77 17.42 -13.67
C LEU A 25 -0.83 18.47 -14.23
N GLU A 26 0.10 18.06 -15.08
CA GLU A 26 0.93 18.98 -15.86
C GLU A 26 0.18 19.39 -17.14
N ARG A 27 0.06 20.70 -17.39
CA ARG A 27 -0.72 21.24 -18.54
C ARG A 27 0.14 21.86 -19.65
N GLY A 28 1.46 21.90 -19.49
CA GLY A 28 2.39 22.54 -20.44
C GLY A 28 2.59 21.85 -21.79
N GLY A 29 2.26 20.56 -21.90
CA GLY A 29 2.56 19.71 -23.08
C GLY A 29 1.52 19.68 -24.20
N GLY A 30 0.57 20.62 -24.23
CA GLY A 30 -0.53 20.65 -25.21
C GLY A 30 -1.71 19.72 -24.91
N HIS A 31 -1.60 18.88 -23.88
CA HIS A 31 -2.69 18.15 -23.24
C HIS A 31 -2.36 17.94 -21.75
N PRO A 32 -3.37 17.83 -20.86
CA PRO A 32 -3.12 17.52 -19.46
C PRO A 32 -2.52 16.12 -19.28
N GLN A 33 -1.45 16.00 -18.51
CA GLN A 33 -0.80 14.74 -18.17
C GLN A 33 -0.82 14.52 -16.66
N PHE A 34 -1.30 13.36 -16.21
CA PHE A 34 -1.18 12.98 -14.80
C PHE A 34 0.21 12.43 -14.50
N VAL A 35 0.88 13.06 -13.54
CA VAL A 35 2.18 12.64 -13.01
C VAL A 35 1.98 12.06 -11.61
N PRO A 36 2.16 10.75 -11.41
CA PRO A 36 1.91 10.12 -10.13
C PRO A 36 2.99 10.51 -9.12
N TRP A 37 2.58 10.77 -7.88
CA TRP A 37 3.47 10.81 -6.74
C TRP A 37 3.82 9.36 -6.34
N SER A 38 4.79 8.79 -7.05
CA SER A 38 5.12 7.36 -7.05
C SER A 38 5.56 6.78 -5.70
N SER A 39 5.88 7.62 -4.71
CA SER A 39 6.26 7.17 -3.36
C SER A 39 5.09 7.06 -2.38
N VAL A 40 3.86 7.46 -2.76
CA VAL A 40 2.69 7.38 -1.87
C VAL A 40 1.56 6.62 -2.54
N LEU A 41 0.91 5.75 -1.77
CA LEU A 41 -0.27 5.00 -2.15
C LEU A 41 -1.29 5.07 -1.02
N TYR A 42 -2.57 5.15 -1.35
CA TYR A 42 -3.65 4.98 -0.40
C TYR A 42 -4.49 3.78 -0.78
N LEU A 43 -4.86 2.98 0.22
CA LEU A 43 -5.99 2.06 0.12
C LEU A 43 -7.19 2.73 0.75
N GLU A 44 -8.25 2.92 -0.03
CA GLU A 44 -9.51 3.42 0.49
C GLU A 44 -10.20 2.30 1.27
N LEU A 45 -10.55 2.58 2.52
CA LEU A 45 -11.18 1.64 3.44
C LEU A 45 -12.62 2.07 3.75
N ASN A 46 -13.37 1.28 4.52
CA ASN A 46 -14.70 1.71 4.98
C ASN A 46 -14.63 2.99 5.81
N GLN A 47 -13.52 3.18 6.53
CA GLN A 47 -13.27 4.34 7.40
C GLN A 47 -11.92 4.99 7.07
N GLY A 48 -11.92 5.94 6.12
CA GLY A 48 -10.73 6.67 5.72
C GLY A 48 -9.79 5.82 4.85
N PHE A 49 -8.49 5.93 5.11
CA PHE A 49 -7.46 5.36 4.25
C PHE A 49 -6.35 4.68 5.05
N LEU A 50 -5.76 3.65 4.46
CA LEU A 50 -4.40 3.21 4.80
C LEU A 50 -3.43 3.86 3.82
N ARG A 51 -2.59 4.78 4.31
CA ARG A 51 -1.47 5.35 3.56
C ARG A 51 -0.27 4.41 3.64
N LEU A 52 0.33 4.15 2.50
CA LEU A 52 1.61 3.47 2.34
C LEU A 52 2.59 4.47 1.74
N ASP A 53 3.67 4.76 2.46
CA ASP A 53 4.71 5.70 2.06
C ASP A 53 6.02 4.94 1.84
N ALA A 54 6.59 5.05 0.65
CA ALA A 54 7.90 4.51 0.34
C ALA A 54 8.98 5.52 0.74
N ASP A 55 9.73 5.17 1.79
CA ASP A 55 10.84 5.98 2.29
C ASP A 55 12.08 5.11 2.44
N GLN A 56 13.21 5.52 1.84
CA GLN A 56 14.51 4.82 1.94
C GLN A 56 14.44 3.30 1.71
N GLY A 57 13.55 2.85 0.81
CA GLY A 57 13.36 1.43 0.48
C GLY A 57 12.58 0.64 1.53
N VAL A 58 11.83 1.29 2.42
CA VAL A 58 10.83 0.66 3.29
C VAL A 58 9.45 1.26 3.03
N LEU A 59 8.40 0.56 3.49
CA LEU A 59 7.03 1.03 3.53
C LEU A 59 6.66 1.46 4.94
N VAL A 60 6.21 2.70 5.07
CA VAL A 60 5.61 3.23 6.29
C VAL A 60 4.10 3.19 6.13
N LEU A 61 3.43 2.46 7.03
CA LEU A 61 1.99 2.32 7.05
C LEU A 61 1.37 3.28 8.05
N ALA A 62 0.33 4.01 7.65
CA ALA A 62 -0.40 4.89 8.55
C ALA A 62 -1.89 4.96 8.19
N ARG A 63 -2.76 4.88 9.19
CA ARG A 63 -4.17 5.25 9.04
C ARG A 63 -4.28 6.77 8.92
N THR A 64 -5.16 7.23 8.03
CA THR A 64 -5.50 8.65 7.87
C THR A 64 -6.97 8.78 7.48
N ASP A 65 -7.57 9.91 7.80
CA ASP A 65 -8.94 10.27 7.42
C ASP A 65 -9.01 10.95 6.05
N ARG A 66 -7.88 11.41 5.52
CA ARG A 66 -7.80 12.15 4.25
C ARG A 66 -6.51 11.88 3.49
N ILE A 67 -6.59 12.06 2.18
CA ILE A 67 -5.44 12.12 1.29
C ILE A 67 -4.69 13.43 1.55
N THR A 68 -3.36 13.32 1.71
CA THR A 68 -2.49 14.49 1.92
C THR A 68 -2.08 15.09 0.59
N VAL A 69 -2.29 16.38 0.42
CA VAL A 69 -1.75 17.16 -0.70
C VAL A 69 -0.27 17.47 -0.39
N PRO A 70 0.68 17.20 -1.32
CA PRO A 70 2.06 17.56 -1.10
C PRO A 70 2.21 19.09 -0.95
N PRO A 71 3.10 19.56 -0.06
CA PRO A 71 3.25 20.99 0.21
C PRO A 71 3.94 21.76 -0.94
N GLN A 72 4.54 21.06 -1.91
CA GLN A 72 5.38 21.61 -2.97
C GLN A 72 4.81 21.21 -4.33
N LEU A 73 3.73 21.86 -4.71
CA LEU A 73 3.26 21.86 -6.10
C LEU A 73 3.74 23.15 -6.73
N ASP A 74 4.18 23.10 -7.99
CA ASP A 74 4.47 24.31 -8.75
C ASP A 74 3.18 25.12 -8.92
N GLU A 75 3.28 26.45 -9.12
CA GLU A 75 2.10 27.34 -9.17
C GLU A 75 1.09 26.93 -10.27
N ASP A 76 1.55 26.23 -11.30
CA ASP A 76 0.76 25.75 -12.43
C ASP A 76 0.27 24.30 -12.29
N ASP A 77 0.69 23.60 -11.23
CA ASP A 77 0.32 22.19 -10.99
C ASP A 77 -1.00 22.07 -10.23
N GLU A 78 -1.89 21.21 -10.75
CA GLU A 78 -3.17 20.89 -10.12
C GLU A 78 -3.08 19.52 -9.44
N PHE A 79 -3.27 19.47 -8.12
CA PHE A 79 -3.34 18.19 -7.39
C PHE A 79 -4.46 17.31 -7.93
N ALA A 80 -4.17 16.04 -8.16
CA ALA A 80 -5.13 15.05 -8.64
C ALA A 80 -4.90 13.68 -8.00
N VAL A 81 -5.89 12.81 -8.12
CA VAL A 81 -5.82 11.42 -7.68
C VAL A 81 -6.26 10.49 -8.81
N ALA A 82 -5.60 9.34 -8.92
CA ALA A 82 -5.97 8.27 -9.84
C ALA A 82 -6.52 7.08 -9.05
N SER A 83 -7.72 6.64 -9.44
CA SER A 83 -8.34 5.39 -8.97
C SER A 83 -7.81 4.23 -9.79
N LEU A 84 -7.13 3.27 -9.14
CA LEU A 84 -6.54 2.10 -9.77
C LEU A 84 -7.19 0.79 -9.29
N GLY A 85 -8.26 0.84 -8.48
CA GLY A 85 -8.93 -0.34 -7.94
C GLY A 85 -9.40 -1.31 -9.01
N SER A 86 -9.88 -0.81 -10.15
CA SER A 86 -10.26 -1.67 -11.29
C SER A 86 -9.09 -2.47 -11.87
N LEU A 87 -7.86 -1.97 -11.75
CA LEU A 87 -6.64 -2.66 -12.20
C LEU A 87 -6.13 -3.69 -11.19
N PHE A 88 -6.30 -3.42 -9.89
CA PHE A 88 -5.64 -4.19 -8.83
C PHE A 88 -6.57 -5.05 -7.96
N LEU A 89 -7.85 -4.70 -7.82
CA LEU A 89 -8.80 -5.37 -6.93
C LEU A 89 -9.75 -6.33 -7.66
N PHE A 90 -9.82 -6.30 -9.00
CA PHE A 90 -10.77 -7.04 -9.85
C PHE A 90 -12.26 -6.82 -9.47
N ASP A 91 -13.16 -6.85 -10.45
CA ASP A 91 -14.62 -6.62 -10.29
C ASP A 91 -15.08 -5.27 -9.69
N GLY A 92 -14.16 -4.34 -9.37
CA GLY A 92 -14.45 -2.92 -9.13
C GLY A 92 -15.34 -2.61 -7.92
N GLY A 93 -15.54 -3.58 -7.02
CA GLY A 93 -16.38 -3.46 -5.84
C GLY A 93 -15.57 -3.57 -4.54
N PRO A 94 -16.15 -3.10 -3.42
CA PRO A 94 -15.50 -3.20 -2.12
C PRO A 94 -15.23 -4.66 -1.73
N ALA A 95 -13.99 -4.96 -1.33
CA ALA A 95 -13.56 -6.31 -1.03
C ALA A 95 -13.01 -6.39 0.40
N PRO A 96 -13.56 -7.28 1.26
CA PRO A 96 -13.02 -7.54 2.59
C PRO A 96 -11.50 -7.84 2.56
N LEU A 97 -10.68 -7.08 3.29
CA LEU A 97 -9.28 -7.44 3.52
C LEU A 97 -9.21 -8.69 4.41
N THR A 98 -8.54 -9.73 3.94
CA THR A 98 -8.51 -11.05 4.61
C THR A 98 -7.15 -11.41 5.18
N ARG A 99 -6.06 -10.91 4.59
CA ARG A 99 -4.71 -11.19 5.04
C ARG A 99 -3.77 -10.06 4.65
N VAL A 100 -2.80 -9.78 5.51
CA VAL A 100 -1.63 -8.97 5.18
C VAL A 100 -0.38 -9.80 5.43
N ARG A 101 0.41 -10.05 4.39
CA ARG A 101 1.76 -10.60 4.50
C ARG A 101 2.75 -9.46 4.41
N TYR A 102 3.75 -9.42 5.29
CA TYR A 102 4.74 -8.35 5.28
C TYR A 102 6.10 -8.84 5.71
N TRP A 103 7.13 -8.18 5.21
CA TRP A 103 8.50 -8.40 5.65
C TRP A 103 8.83 -7.38 6.70
N THR A 104 9.31 -7.84 7.85
CA THR A 104 9.85 -6.96 8.88
C THR A 104 11.05 -6.17 8.35
N HIS A 105 11.52 -5.20 9.11
CA HIS A 105 12.76 -4.51 8.78
C HIS A 105 13.68 -4.56 9.99
N HIS A 106 15.00 -4.73 9.76
CA HIS A 106 15.97 -4.82 10.85
C HIS A 106 16.24 -3.47 11.53
N LEU A 107 15.78 -2.34 10.97
CA LEU A 107 15.95 -1.07 11.64
C LEU A 107 15.11 -1.00 12.93
N PRO A 108 15.66 -0.37 13.99
CA PRO A 108 14.95 -0.21 15.26
C PRO A 108 13.60 0.49 15.04
N ASP A 109 12.58 -0.04 15.71
CA ASP A 109 11.19 0.41 15.66
C ASP A 109 11.07 1.86 16.13
N VAL A 110 11.00 2.82 15.21
CA VAL A 110 10.91 4.26 15.49
C VAL A 110 9.48 4.72 15.89
N GLY A 111 8.68 3.82 16.46
CA GLY A 111 7.28 4.09 16.81
C GLY A 111 6.34 4.19 15.60
N GLN A 112 6.78 3.74 14.42
CA GLN A 112 6.02 3.71 13.18
C GLN A 112 5.79 2.27 12.72
N ALA A 113 4.70 2.04 11.97
CA ALA A 113 4.43 0.74 11.37
C ALA A 113 5.26 0.59 10.08
N VAL A 114 6.53 0.18 10.22
CA VAL A 114 7.49 0.07 9.11
C VAL A 114 7.67 -1.38 8.70
N VAL A 115 7.58 -1.66 7.40
CA VAL A 115 7.81 -2.98 6.79
C VAL A 115 8.68 -2.82 5.53
N ARG A 116 9.34 -3.88 5.08
CA ARG A 116 10.11 -3.84 3.83
C ARG A 116 9.20 -3.92 2.60
N TYR A 117 8.25 -4.85 2.61
CA TYR A 117 7.21 -5.04 1.60
C TYR A 117 5.90 -5.41 2.27
N ALA A 118 4.79 -5.21 1.57
CA ALA A 118 3.49 -5.68 2.01
C ALA A 118 2.75 -6.35 0.83
N GLU A 119 2.05 -7.44 1.12
CA GLU A 119 1.07 -8.05 0.24
C GLU A 119 -0.27 -8.11 0.95
N LEU A 120 -1.27 -7.48 0.37
CA LEU A 120 -2.63 -7.41 0.90
C LEU A 120 -3.52 -8.35 0.09
N GLU A 121 -4.17 -9.30 0.76
CA GLU A 121 -5.13 -10.22 0.15
C GLU A 121 -6.55 -9.82 0.54
N VAL A 122 -7.40 -9.59 -0.46
CA VAL A 122 -8.83 -9.37 -0.27
C VAL A 122 -9.63 -10.65 -0.58
N ARG A 123 -10.89 -10.67 -0.17
CA ARG A 123 -11.81 -11.80 -0.44
C ARG A 123 -11.80 -12.15 -1.93
N GLY A 124 -11.78 -13.44 -2.22
CA GLY A 124 -11.61 -13.95 -3.59
C GLY A 124 -10.16 -14.24 -3.97
N GLY A 125 -9.21 -14.00 -3.05
CA GLY A 125 -7.79 -14.33 -3.25
C GLY A 125 -7.04 -13.33 -4.13
N VAL A 126 -7.66 -12.19 -4.43
CA VAL A 126 -6.99 -11.08 -5.12
C VAL A 126 -5.94 -10.50 -4.18
N ARG A 127 -4.73 -10.31 -4.70
CA ARG A 127 -3.57 -9.85 -3.95
C ARG A 127 -2.99 -8.60 -4.57
N LEU A 128 -2.70 -7.60 -3.74
CA LEU A 128 -1.94 -6.41 -4.08
C LEU A 128 -0.59 -6.48 -3.36
N PHE A 129 0.48 -6.61 -4.13
CA PHE A 129 1.86 -6.52 -3.64
C PHE A 129 2.37 -5.09 -3.83
N VAL A 130 3.02 -4.56 -2.79
CA VAL A 130 3.60 -3.20 -2.77
C VAL A 130 5.07 -3.31 -2.40
N ASP A 131 5.94 -2.79 -3.28
CA ASP A 131 7.39 -2.79 -3.13
C ASP A 131 7.98 -1.38 -3.26
N PRO A 132 8.60 -0.83 -2.20
CA PRO A 132 9.14 0.53 -2.17
C PRO A 132 10.52 0.67 -2.83
N MET A 133 11.15 -0.40 -3.30
CA MET A 133 12.49 -0.36 -3.88
C MET A 133 12.50 -0.07 -5.39
N TRP A 134 11.34 0.02 -6.02
CA TRP A 134 11.25 0.15 -7.46
C TRP A 134 11.40 1.60 -7.92
N MET A 135 12.57 1.99 -8.40
CA MET A 135 12.78 3.37 -8.85
C MET A 135 11.91 3.74 -10.08
N PRO A 136 11.22 4.91 -10.09
CA PRO A 136 11.31 6.03 -9.12
C PRO A 136 10.27 6.05 -7.98
N GLY A 137 9.68 4.93 -7.57
CA GLY A 137 8.79 4.88 -6.39
C GLY A 137 8.39 3.47 -5.95
N MET A 138 7.09 3.18 -5.99
CA MET A 138 6.57 1.87 -5.63
C MET A 138 6.24 1.03 -6.85
N ARG A 139 6.54 -0.27 -6.77
CA ARG A 139 5.98 -1.27 -7.66
C ARG A 139 4.70 -1.82 -7.06
N LEU A 140 3.65 -1.84 -7.87
CA LEU A 140 2.41 -2.53 -7.60
C LEU A 140 2.32 -3.77 -8.49
N ALA A 141 1.95 -4.91 -7.91
CA ALA A 141 1.76 -6.15 -8.65
C ALA A 141 0.58 -6.95 -8.10
N THR A 142 -0.01 -7.79 -8.95
CA THR A 142 -1.07 -8.73 -8.58
C THR A 142 -0.60 -10.18 -8.72
N GLY A 143 -1.41 -11.14 -8.27
CA GLY A 143 -1.25 -12.55 -8.62
C GLY A 143 -0.29 -13.35 -7.74
N GLY A 144 -0.08 -12.95 -6.48
CA GLY A 144 0.79 -13.69 -5.57
C GLY A 144 2.27 -13.52 -5.92
N PHE A 145 2.68 -12.28 -6.13
CA PHE A 145 4.05 -11.92 -6.51
C PHE A 145 5.08 -12.54 -5.57
N HIS A 146 4.76 -12.62 -4.27
CA HIS A 146 5.62 -13.31 -3.31
C HIS A 146 5.88 -14.76 -3.70
N ASP A 147 4.82 -15.55 -3.89
CA ASP A 147 4.91 -16.98 -4.13
C ASP A 147 5.70 -17.27 -5.42
N GLN A 148 5.54 -16.41 -6.42
CA GLN A 148 6.29 -16.48 -7.69
C GLN A 148 7.79 -16.17 -7.55
N ASN A 149 8.18 -15.44 -6.50
CA ASN A 149 9.55 -14.99 -6.27
C ASN A 149 10.11 -15.50 -4.93
N GLU A 150 9.55 -16.58 -4.38
CA GLU A 150 9.91 -17.12 -3.06
C GLU A 150 11.42 -17.34 -2.92
N ALA A 151 12.07 -17.91 -3.95
CA ALA A 151 13.50 -18.17 -3.95
C ALA A 151 14.36 -16.88 -3.81
N VAL A 152 13.87 -15.76 -4.34
CA VAL A 152 14.53 -14.44 -4.20
C VAL A 152 14.40 -13.98 -2.74
N PHE A 153 13.17 -13.96 -2.22
CA PHE A 153 12.90 -13.53 -0.85
C PHE A 153 13.58 -14.42 0.20
N ALA A 154 13.68 -15.74 -0.04
CA ALA A 154 14.37 -16.67 0.84
C ALA A 154 15.87 -16.34 0.96
N ARG A 155 16.52 -15.96 -0.15
CA ARG A 155 17.93 -15.54 -0.16
C ARG A 155 18.14 -14.21 0.54
N GLU A 156 17.15 -13.32 0.46
CA GLU A 156 17.25 -11.97 0.99
C GLU A 156 16.69 -11.86 2.42
N ARG A 157 16.28 -12.97 3.04
CA ARG A 157 15.73 -13.01 4.40
C ARG A 157 16.69 -12.46 5.47
N GLU A 158 17.99 -12.65 5.27
CA GLU A 158 19.02 -12.08 6.17
C GLU A 158 19.14 -10.55 6.04
N VAL A 159 18.67 -9.99 4.91
CA VAL A 159 18.69 -8.56 4.60
C VAL A 159 17.34 -7.91 4.93
N PHE A 160 16.24 -8.63 4.70
CA PHE A 160 14.86 -8.13 4.75
C PHE A 160 14.10 -8.58 5.99
N GLY A 161 14.72 -9.28 6.93
CA GLY A 161 14.02 -9.80 8.10
C GLY A 161 13.05 -10.95 7.80
N ALA A 162 12.25 -11.27 8.81
CA ALA A 162 11.27 -12.35 8.71
C ALA A 162 10.03 -11.91 7.94
N LEU A 163 9.50 -12.83 7.12
CA LEU A 163 8.12 -12.77 6.64
C LEU A 163 7.19 -13.08 7.80
N GLU A 164 6.23 -12.18 8.02
CA GLU A 164 5.13 -12.33 8.95
C GLU A 164 3.81 -12.29 8.21
N GLU A 165 2.81 -12.96 8.78
CA GLU A 165 1.46 -13.00 8.25
C GLU A 165 0.48 -12.58 9.35
N HIS A 166 -0.43 -11.69 8.98
CA HIS A 166 -1.57 -11.30 9.81
C HIS A 166 -2.88 -11.65 9.09
N VAL A 167 -3.60 -12.63 9.62
CA VAL A 167 -4.94 -12.98 9.14
C VAL A 167 -5.94 -12.01 9.76
N ILE A 168 -6.68 -11.32 8.90
CA ILE A 168 -7.66 -10.33 9.31
C ILE A 168 -8.95 -11.03 9.70
N SER A 169 -9.31 -10.85 10.96
CA SER A 169 -10.56 -11.41 11.48
C SER A 169 -11.74 -10.56 11.03
N TRP A 170 -12.77 -11.23 10.52
CA TRP A 170 -14.06 -10.60 10.22
C TRP A 170 -15.03 -10.98 11.33
N PRO A 171 -15.77 -10.02 11.90
CA PRO A 171 -16.89 -10.38 12.76
C PRO A 171 -17.84 -11.24 11.91
N THR A 172 -18.04 -12.50 12.30
CA THR A 172 -19.12 -13.30 11.73
C THR A 172 -20.40 -12.57 12.06
N ASN A 173 -21.13 -12.15 11.03
CA ASN A 173 -22.44 -11.53 11.21
C ASN A 173 -23.29 -12.50 12.06
N PRO A 174 -23.84 -12.08 13.21
CA PRO A 174 -24.66 -12.95 14.04
C PRO A 174 -25.94 -13.40 13.33
#